data_AF-A0A1S9I8W2-F1
#
_entry.id   AF-A0A1S9I8W2-F1
#
_cell.length_a   1.000
_cell.length_b   1.000
_cell.length_c   1.000
_cell.angle_alpha   90.00
_cell.angle_beta   90.00
_cell.angle_gamma   90.00
#
_symmetry.space_group_name_H-M   'P 1'
#
loop_
_entity.id
_entity.type
_entity.pdbx_description
1 polymer ?
#
loop_
_entity_poly.entity_id
_entity_poly.type
_entity_poly.pdbx_seq_one_letter_code
_entity_poly.pdbx_strand_id
1 'polypeptide(L)'
;MLDFKIDFENVVEGLEKLTNDTTEKLDKYAEKSGMKMEAYAKQNAPWENQTGQARRTLKGGKEWEGDKVNIYISGNMEYSPYLEYKNDGKYAILEPTVNKLSKEILEGFKID
;
A
#
# COMPACT_ATOMS: atom_id res chain seq x y z
N MET A 1 -28.32 20.32 46.61
CA MET A 1 -27.08 19.68 46.15
C MET A 1 -26.87 20.18 44.73
N LEU A 2 -25.76 20.86 44.43
CA LEU A 2 -25.47 21.30 43.06
C LEU A 2 -25.02 20.08 42.26
N ASP A 3 -25.84 19.71 41.28
CA ASP A 3 -25.57 18.58 40.38
C ASP A 3 -24.56 19.06 39.32
N PHE A 4 -23.31 18.62 39.44
CA PHE A 4 -22.27 18.94 38.47
C PHE A 4 -22.31 17.89 37.35
N LYS A 5 -22.83 18.28 36.19
CA LYS A 5 -22.86 17.42 34.99
C LYS A 5 -21.69 17.78 34.08
N ILE A 6 -20.77 16.84 33.87
CA ILE A 6 -19.71 16.98 32.86
C ILE A 6 -20.28 16.51 31.52
N ASP A 7 -20.13 17.34 30.51
CA ASP A 7 -20.50 17.04 29.12
C ASP A 7 -19.25 16.67 28.31
N PHE A 8 -19.26 15.46 27.74
CA PHE A 8 -18.17 14.91 26.93
C PHE A 8 -18.56 14.73 25.45
N GLU A 9 -19.78 15.15 25.05
CA GLU A 9 -20.31 14.90 23.71
C GLU A 9 -19.36 15.45 22.62
N ASN A 10 -18.93 16.71 22.77
CA ASN A 10 -17.98 17.35 21.86
C ASN A 10 -16.62 16.63 21.78
N VAL A 11 -16.18 15.97 22.86
CA VAL A 11 -14.91 15.21 22.86
C VAL A 11 -15.09 13.92 22.07
N VAL A 12 -16.22 13.22 22.25
CA VAL A 12 -16.54 12.00 21.52
C VAL A 12 -16.67 12.29 20.02
N GLU A 13 -17.45 13.30 19.65
CA GLU A 13 -17.60 13.72 18.25
C GLU A 13 -16.24 14.09 17.61
N GLY A 14 -15.39 14.81 18.36
CA GLY A 14 -14.04 15.16 17.91
C GLY A 14 -13.17 13.94 17.63
N LEU A 15 -13.23 12.91 18.48
CA LEU A 15 -12.47 11.66 18.31
C LEU A 15 -12.99 10.82 17.13
N GLU A 16 -14.31 10.75 16.95
CA GLU A 16 -14.92 10.07 15.81
C GLU A 16 -14.50 10.74 14.49
N LYS A 17 -14.59 12.07 14.44
CA LYS A 17 -14.16 12.84 13.27
C LYS A 17 -12.67 12.63 12.96
N LEU A 18 -11.81 12.72 13.98
CA LEU A 18 -10.37 12.50 13.81
C LEU A 18 -10.07 11.09 13.26
N THR A 19 -10.79 10.09 13.74
CA THR A 19 -10.64 8.69 13.29
C THR A 19 -11.03 8.54 11.82
N ASN A 20 -12.18 9.11 11.42
CA ASN A 20 -12.66 9.07 10.04
C ASN A 20 -11.70 9.81 9.09
N ASP A 21 -11.28 11.03 9.46
CA ASP A 21 -10.36 11.85 8.66
C ASP A 21 -9.00 11.14 8.48
N THR A 22 -8.48 10.52 9.55
CA THR A 22 -7.21 9.77 9.50
C THR A 22 -7.34 8.54 8.61
N THR A 23 -8.46 7.83 8.69
CA THR A 23 -8.73 6.63 7.88
C THR A 23 -8.82 6.99 6.39
N GLU A 24 -9.51 8.07 6.04
CA GLU A 24 -9.62 8.53 4.66
C GLU A 24 -8.26 8.99 4.10
N LYS A 25 -7.45 9.70 4.91
CA LYS A 25 -6.08 10.09 4.55
C LYS A 25 -5.20 8.87 4.30
N LEU A 26 -5.26 7.87 5.20
CA LEU A 26 -4.53 6.60 5.06
C LEU A 26 -4.93 5.86 3.78
N ASP A 27 -6.23 5.77 3.50
CA ASP A 27 -6.77 5.07 2.33
C ASP A 27 -6.17 5.61 1.02
N LYS A 28 -6.27 6.94 0.85
CA LYS A 28 -5.73 7.66 -0.31
C LYS A 28 -4.21 7.57 -0.40
N TYR A 29 -3.52 7.63 0.73
CA TYR A 29 -2.06 7.52 0.76
C TYR A 29 -1.59 6.11 0.37
N ALA A 30 -2.24 5.08 0.90
CA ALA A 30 -1.96 3.68 0.59
C ALA A 30 -2.21 3.36 -0.88
N GLU A 31 -3.32 3.86 -1.45
CA GLU A 31 -3.61 3.70 -2.89
C GLU A 31 -2.50 4.29 -3.77
N LYS A 32 -2.11 5.54 -3.51
CA LYS A 32 -1.00 6.21 -4.23
C LYS A 32 0.32 5.45 -4.08
N SER A 33 0.58 4.92 -2.90
CA SER A 33 1.79 4.14 -2.61
C SER A 33 1.80 2.82 -3.39
N GLY A 34 0.66 2.13 -3.48
CA GLY A 34 0.50 0.96 -4.35
C GLY A 34 0.75 1.30 -5.83
N MET A 35 0.16 2.39 -6.33
CA MET A 35 0.41 2.86 -7.71
C MET A 35 1.89 3.16 -7.97
N LYS A 36 2.59 3.70 -6.98
CA LYS A 36 4.03 3.95 -7.06
C LYS A 36 4.84 2.65 -7.13
N MET A 37 4.50 1.64 -6.33
CA MET A 37 5.11 0.31 -6.43
C MET A 37 4.90 -0.27 -7.84
N GLU A 38 3.68 -0.19 -8.36
CA GLU A 38 3.34 -0.66 -9.71
C GLU A 38 4.21 0.01 -10.78
N ALA A 39 4.31 1.34 -10.74
CA ALA A 39 5.11 2.11 -11.69
C ALA A 39 6.59 1.74 -11.63
N TYR A 40 7.13 1.62 -10.41
CA TYR A 40 8.52 1.22 -10.21
C TYR A 40 8.79 -0.18 -10.78
N ALA A 41 7.96 -1.16 -10.46
CA ALA A 41 8.13 -2.53 -10.96
C ALA A 41 7.99 -2.60 -12.49
N LYS A 42 7.01 -1.88 -13.05
CA LYS A 42 6.82 -1.76 -14.51
C LYS A 42 8.00 -1.11 -15.22
N GLN A 43 8.78 -0.26 -14.55
CA GLN A 43 9.97 0.33 -15.13
C GLN A 43 11.21 -0.57 -14.95
N ASN A 44 11.35 -1.21 -13.80
CA ASN A 44 12.60 -1.84 -13.35
C ASN A 44 12.63 -3.37 -13.46
N ALA A 45 11.54 -4.03 -13.86
CA ALA A 45 11.53 -5.48 -14.06
C ALA A 45 12.71 -5.93 -14.97
N PRO A 46 13.57 -6.88 -14.53
CA PRO A 46 14.83 -7.21 -15.20
C PRO A 46 14.68 -8.14 -16.42
N TRP A 47 13.49 -8.68 -16.66
CA TRP A 47 13.22 -9.54 -17.80
C TRP A 47 12.84 -8.75 -19.05
N GLU A 48 13.23 -9.30 -20.20
CA GLU A 48 12.87 -8.77 -21.51
C GLU A 48 11.40 -9.05 -21.83
N ASN A 49 10.73 -8.07 -22.43
CA ASN A 49 9.32 -8.20 -22.81
C ASN A 49 9.21 -9.00 -24.11
N GLN A 50 8.77 -10.26 -24.02
CA GLN A 50 8.39 -11.02 -25.22
C GLN A 50 7.04 -10.54 -25.78
N THR A 51 6.00 -10.54 -24.93
CA THR A 51 4.65 -10.03 -25.27
C THR A 51 4.29 -8.76 -24.50
N GLY A 52 5.07 -8.43 -23.47
CA GLY A 52 4.82 -7.35 -22.51
C GLY A 52 3.65 -7.60 -21.56
N GLN A 53 2.97 -8.76 -21.62
CA GLN A 53 1.81 -9.04 -20.76
C GLN A 53 2.17 -9.03 -19.28
N ALA A 54 3.20 -9.77 -18.87
CA ALA A 54 3.66 -9.79 -17.47
C ALA A 54 3.88 -8.39 -16.91
N ARG A 55 4.52 -7.51 -17.69
CA ARG A 55 4.77 -6.12 -17.28
C ARG A 55 3.48 -5.32 -17.22
N ARG A 56 2.60 -5.42 -18.22
CA ARG A 56 1.33 -4.68 -18.24
C ARG A 56 0.41 -5.05 -17.08
N THR A 57 0.42 -6.32 -16.68
CA THR A 57 -0.48 -6.85 -15.66
C THR A 57 0.10 -6.79 -14.25
N LEU A 58 1.32 -6.28 -14.03
CA LEU A 58 1.77 -5.89 -12.68
C LEU A 58 0.76 -4.91 -12.09
N LYS A 59 0.31 -5.18 -10.86
CA LYS A 59 -0.72 -4.39 -10.19
C LYS A 59 -0.27 -4.02 -8.80
N GLY A 60 -0.24 -2.73 -8.50
CA GLY A 60 -0.12 -2.22 -7.15
C GLY A 60 -1.49 -1.88 -6.57
N GLY A 61 -1.62 -1.99 -5.25
CA GLY A 61 -2.89 -1.74 -4.58
C GLY A 61 -2.77 -1.63 -3.07
N LYS A 62 -3.94 -1.53 -2.43
CA LYS A 62 -4.09 -1.52 -0.98
C LYS A 62 -5.27 -2.38 -0.57
N GLU A 63 -5.21 -2.93 0.63
CA GLU A 63 -6.27 -3.73 1.24
C GLU A 63 -6.35 -3.43 2.74
N TRP A 64 -7.57 -3.27 3.26
CA TRP A 64 -7.79 -3.13 4.70
C TRP A 64 -7.91 -4.51 5.34
N GLU A 65 -7.15 -4.72 6.41
CA GLU A 65 -7.20 -5.90 7.26
C GLU A 65 -7.41 -5.44 8.70
N GLY A 66 -8.67 -5.33 9.11
CA GLY A 66 -9.04 -4.76 10.40
C GLY A 66 -8.64 -3.29 10.51
N ASP A 67 -7.76 -2.98 11.45
CA ASP A 67 -7.24 -1.63 11.74
C ASP A 67 -5.97 -1.29 10.94
N LYS A 68 -5.54 -2.17 10.04
CA LYS A 68 -4.33 -2.00 9.22
C LYS A 68 -4.69 -1.88 7.75
N VAL A 69 -3.91 -1.08 7.04
CA VAL A 69 -3.93 -1.05 5.57
C VAL A 69 -2.64 -1.66 5.04
N ASN A 70 -2.77 -2.77 4.31
CA ASN A 70 -1.68 -3.42 3.60
C ASN A 70 -1.51 -2.75 2.24
N ILE A 71 -0.28 -2.41 1.87
CA ILE A 71 0.08 -1.91 0.53
C ILE A 71 0.83 -3.03 -0.17
N TYR A 72 0.41 -3.39 -1.38
CA TYR A 72 0.94 -4.56 -2.07
C TYR A 72 1.26 -4.29 -3.53
N ILE A 73 2.03 -5.22 -4.09
CA ILE A 73 2.23 -5.37 -5.53
C ILE A 73 2.08 -6.86 -5.90
N SER A 74 1.40 -7.14 -7.01
CA SER A 74 1.17 -8.49 -7.52
C SER A 74 1.56 -8.63 -9.00
N GLY A 75 1.99 -9.83 -9.37
CA GLY A 75 2.06 -10.29 -10.74
C GLY A 75 0.81 -11.10 -11.08
N ASN A 76 0.17 -10.81 -12.22
CA ASN A 76 -1.13 -11.39 -12.57
C ASN A 76 -1.06 -12.35 -13.79
N MET A 77 0.12 -12.92 -14.05
CA MET A 77 0.29 -14.01 -15.00
C MET A 77 0.43 -15.34 -14.26
N GLU A 78 -0.08 -16.43 -14.84
CA GLU A 78 0.08 -17.80 -14.30
C GLU A 78 1.54 -18.16 -14.03
N TYR A 79 2.45 -17.66 -14.87
CA TYR A 79 3.90 -17.89 -14.72
C TYR A 79 4.62 -16.86 -13.83
N SER A 80 3.93 -15.91 -13.20
CA SER A 80 4.57 -14.90 -12.33
C SER A 80 5.40 -15.52 -11.20
N PRO A 81 4.96 -16.61 -10.52
CA PRO A 81 5.79 -17.27 -9.51
C PRO A 81 7.14 -17.76 -10.05
N TYR A 82 7.22 -18.13 -11.33
CA TYR A 82 8.49 -18.53 -11.94
C TYR A 82 9.45 -17.34 -12.12
N LEU A 83 8.94 -16.14 -12.36
CA LEU A 83 9.78 -14.94 -12.44
C LEU A 83 10.38 -14.61 -11.06
N GLU A 84 9.59 -14.75 -10.00
CA GLU A 84 10.05 -14.42 -8.65
C GLU A 84 11.02 -15.46 -8.05
N TYR A 85 10.82 -16.76 -8.31
CA TYR A 85 11.56 -17.80 -7.57
C TYR A 85 12.57 -18.61 -8.39
N LYS A 86 12.48 -18.66 -9.73
CA LYS A 86 13.46 -19.43 -10.51
C LYS A 86 14.77 -18.68 -10.67
N ASN A 87 15.83 -19.45 -10.97
CA ASN A 87 17.19 -18.93 -11.18
C ASN A 87 17.66 -18.06 -10.00
N ASP A 88 17.39 -18.52 -8.79
CA ASP A 88 17.80 -17.82 -7.56
C ASP A 88 17.24 -16.39 -7.46
N GLY A 89 15.98 -16.20 -7.90
CA GLY A 89 15.33 -14.90 -7.89
C GLY A 89 15.93 -13.87 -8.85
N LYS A 90 16.77 -14.28 -9.81
CA LYS A 90 17.40 -13.39 -10.81
C LYS A 90 16.41 -12.49 -11.54
N TYR A 91 15.17 -12.96 -11.70
CA TYR A 91 14.10 -12.24 -12.38
C TYR A 91 13.02 -11.75 -11.44
N ALA A 92 13.26 -11.66 -10.13
CA ALA A 92 12.26 -11.13 -9.20
C ALA A 92 12.07 -9.62 -9.40
N ILE A 93 10.84 -9.12 -9.22
CA ILE A 93 10.57 -7.68 -9.11
C ILE A 93 9.68 -7.33 -7.94
N LEU A 94 8.82 -8.23 -7.46
CA LEU A 94 7.79 -7.88 -6.49
C LEU A 94 8.42 -7.56 -5.12
N GLU A 95 9.14 -8.51 -4.53
CA GLU A 95 9.84 -8.30 -3.26
C GLU A 95 10.91 -7.19 -3.35
N PRO A 96 11.77 -7.14 -4.40
CA PRO A 96 12.69 -6.01 -4.58
C PRO A 96 12.00 -4.64 -4.61
N THR A 97 10.82 -4.54 -5.22
CA THR A 97 10.03 -3.30 -5.25
C THR A 97 9.54 -2.91 -3.87
N VAL A 98 9.00 -3.87 -3.11
CA VAL A 98 8.58 -3.65 -1.72
C VAL A 98 9.77 -3.17 -0.91
N ASN A 99 10.87 -3.94 -0.87
CA ASN A 99 12.07 -3.60 -0.08
C ASN A 99 12.65 -2.23 -0.44
N LYS A 100 12.64 -1.86 -1.72
CA LYS A 100 13.13 -0.56 -2.19
C LYS A 100 12.29 0.61 -1.69
N LEU A 101 10.97 0.46 -1.68
CA LEU A 101 10.03 1.56 -1.46
C LEU A 101 9.43 1.60 -0.06
N SER A 102 9.49 0.51 0.71
CA SER A 102 8.88 0.42 2.04
C SER A 102 9.31 1.56 2.97
N LYS A 103 10.61 1.87 3.05
CA LYS A 103 11.10 2.95 3.91
C LYS A 103 10.49 4.30 3.52
N GLU A 104 10.53 4.63 2.23
CA GLU A 104 10.00 5.90 1.73
C GLU A 104 8.49 6.02 1.95
N ILE A 105 7.75 4.93 1.73
CA ILE A 105 6.29 4.89 1.92
C ILE A 105 5.94 5.00 3.41
N LEU A 106 6.65 4.31 4.29
CA LEU A 106 6.38 4.36 5.73
C LEU A 106 6.73 5.73 6.34
N GLU A 107 7.84 6.33 5.93
CA GLU A 107 8.27 7.66 6.41
C GLU A 107 7.48 8.81 5.75
N GLY A 108 6.86 8.57 4.60
CA GLY A 108 6.17 9.58 3.82
C GLY A 108 4.74 9.88 4.30
N PHE A 109 4.13 9.01 5.10
CA PHE A 109 2.82 9.30 5.69
C PHE A 109 2.97 10.29 6.84
N LYS A 110 2.22 11.41 6.77
CA LYS A 110 2.16 12.43 7.80
C LYS A 110 0.71 12.76 8.13
N ILE A 111 0.40 12.79 9.42
CA ILE A 111 -0.85 13.33 9.93
C ILE A 111 -0.59 14.81 10.16
N ASP A 112 -0.86 15.62 9.14
CA ASP A 112 -0.98 17.08 9.27
C ASP A 112 -2.32 17.44 9.94
#